data_AF-A0A501WFT3-F1
#
_entry.id   AF-A0A501WFT3-F1
#
_cell.length_a   1.000
_cell.length_b   1.000
_cell.length_c   1.000
_cell.angle_alpha   90.00
_cell.angle_beta   90.00
_cell.angle_gamma   90.00
#
_symmetry.space_group_name_H-M   'P 1'
#
loop_
_entity.id
_entity.type
_entity.pdbx_description
1 polymer ?
#
loop_
_entity_poly.entity_id
_entity_poly.type
_entity_poly.pdbx_seq_one_letter_code
_entity_poly.pdbx_strand_id
1 'polypeptide(L)'
;MKAVVFELATGRIRYAIEASEAQVAAQEVAGETGVVEGEGGPRTHWVSGGALQRRPSSGLPDQARVALGAVWSVPGVPSGALVLVDGLEMGEVPGAGFEMRFEEPGEYLVEIRPSFPFLGALCAVDVAP
;
A
#
# COMPACT_ATOMS: atom_id res chain seq x y z
N MET A 1 7.41 -27.19 -4.84
CA MET A 1 6.92 -25.96 -5.48
C MET A 1 7.08 -24.78 -4.53
N LYS A 2 7.21 -23.55 -5.05
CA LYS A 2 7.27 -22.36 -4.20
C LYS A 2 5.86 -22.03 -3.69
N ALA A 3 5.76 -21.76 -2.39
CA ALA A 3 4.54 -21.34 -1.74
C ALA A 3 4.82 -20.24 -0.73
N VAL A 4 3.77 -19.54 -0.30
CA VAL A 4 3.86 -18.56 0.77
C VAL A 4 2.94 -18.95 1.91
N VAL A 5 3.42 -18.72 3.13
CA VAL A 5 2.63 -18.83 4.36
C VAL A 5 2.08 -17.44 4.68
N PHE A 6 0.77 -17.36 4.91
CA PHE A 6 0.08 -16.09 5.17
C PHE A 6 -0.87 -16.18 6.35
N GLU A 7 -1.23 -15.04 6.93
CA GLU A 7 -2.22 -14.92 7.99
C GLU A 7 -3.63 -14.96 7.42
N LEU A 8 -4.48 -15.86 7.91
CA LEU A 8 -5.86 -16.00 7.40
C LEU A 8 -6.69 -14.73 7.63
N ALA A 9 -6.48 -14.05 8.78
CA ALA A 9 -7.26 -12.87 9.15
C ALA A 9 -6.98 -11.64 8.27
N THR A 10 -5.74 -11.48 7.81
CA THR A 10 -5.30 -10.27 7.11
C THR A 10 -4.89 -10.50 5.67
N GLY A 11 -4.55 -11.73 5.29
CA GLY A 11 -3.90 -12.03 4.01
C GLY A 11 -2.42 -11.66 3.98
N ARG A 12 -1.82 -11.24 5.11
CA ARG A 12 -0.42 -10.84 5.15
C ARG A 12 0.49 -12.05 5.02
N ILE A 13 1.40 -12.00 4.05
CA ILE A 13 2.46 -13.01 3.90
C ILE A 13 3.44 -12.86 5.07
N ARG A 14 3.83 -13.99 5.66
CA ARG A 14 4.88 -14.04 6.69
C ARG A 14 6.23 -14.40 6.07
N TYR A 15 6.28 -15.50 5.33
CA TYR A 15 7.50 -15.99 4.68
C TYR A 15 7.15 -16.95 3.52
N ALA A 16 8.14 -17.21 2.66
CA ALA A 16 8.05 -18.18 1.58
C ALA A 16 8.65 -19.52 2.02
N ILE A 17 8.12 -20.61 1.49
CA ILE A 17 8.57 -21.98 1.74
C ILE A 17 8.64 -22.77 0.44
N GLU A 18 9.35 -23.89 0.47
CA GLU A 18 9.12 -24.97 -0.48
C GLU A 18 8.07 -25.92 0.12
N ALA A 19 7.00 -26.15 -0.63
CA ALA A 19 5.92 -27.06 -0.26
C ALA A 19 5.72 -28.13 -1.33
N SER A 20 5.08 -29.24 -0.99
CA SER A 20 4.52 -30.19 -1.95
C SER A 20 3.11 -29.78 -2.37
N GLU A 21 2.63 -30.32 -3.49
CA GLU A 21 1.26 -30.08 -3.96
C GLU A 21 0.22 -30.53 -2.92
N ALA A 22 0.49 -31.63 -2.21
CA ALA A 22 -0.36 -32.10 -1.12
C ALA A 22 -0.42 -31.10 0.05
N GLN A 23 0.69 -30.45 0.41
CA GLN A 23 0.72 -29.43 1.47
C GLN A 23 -0.04 -28.16 1.08
N VAL A 24 0.07 -27.73 -0.18
CA VAL A 24 -0.70 -26.59 -0.70
C VAL A 24 -2.19 -26.93 -0.80
N ALA A 25 -2.53 -28.11 -1.32
CA ALA A 25 -3.91 -28.57 -1.47
C ALA A 25 -4.62 -28.82 -0.13
N ALA A 26 -3.88 -29.29 0.87
CA ALA A 26 -4.39 -29.41 2.24
C ALA A 26 -4.64 -28.04 2.90
N GLN A 27 -4.18 -26.94 2.28
CA GLN A 27 -4.09 -25.59 2.85
C GLN A 27 -3.60 -25.61 4.29
N GLU A 28 -2.70 -26.54 4.64
CA GLU A 28 -2.58 -27.10 6.00
C GLU A 28 -2.62 -25.99 7.05
N VAL A 29 -3.82 -25.79 7.61
CA VAL A 29 -4.14 -24.64 8.47
C VAL A 29 -3.57 -24.97 9.83
N ALA A 30 -2.29 -24.67 10.05
CA ALA A 30 -1.72 -24.65 11.38
C ALA A 30 -2.23 -23.39 12.10
N GLY A 31 -3.41 -23.48 12.72
CA GLY A 31 -4.00 -22.39 13.50
C GLY A 31 -4.47 -21.21 12.64
N GLU A 32 -3.80 -20.06 12.74
CA GLU A 32 -4.22 -18.78 12.13
C GLU A 32 -3.56 -18.49 10.78
N THR A 33 -2.90 -19.51 10.18
CA THR A 33 -2.13 -19.35 8.95
C THR A 33 -2.59 -20.32 7.86
N GLY A 34 -2.45 -19.89 6.60
CA GLY A 34 -2.70 -20.71 5.41
C GLY A 34 -1.48 -20.75 4.49
N VAL A 35 -1.53 -21.65 3.51
CA VAL A 35 -0.49 -21.81 2.48
C VAL A 35 -1.12 -21.64 1.10
N VAL A 36 -0.50 -20.84 0.24
CA VAL A 36 -0.89 -20.71 -1.17
C VAL A 36 0.33 -20.84 -2.07
N GLU A 37 0.14 -21.47 -3.22
CA GLU A 37 1.16 -21.54 -4.27
C GLU A 37 1.53 -20.13 -4.76
N GLY A 38 2.82 -19.94 -5.02
CA GLY A 38 3.31 -18.76 -5.71
C GLY A 38 4.63 -18.24 -5.17
N GLU A 39 5.20 -17.29 -5.91
CA GLU A 39 6.41 -16.57 -5.53
C GLU A 39 6.06 -15.09 -5.28
N GLY A 40 6.13 -14.67 -4.02
CA GLY A 40 5.80 -13.31 -3.60
C GLY A 40 6.39 -13.01 -2.23
N GLY A 41 6.64 -11.72 -1.97
CA GLY A 41 7.22 -11.26 -0.72
C GLY A 41 6.22 -10.46 0.13
N PRO A 42 6.42 -10.40 1.46
CA PRO A 42 5.55 -9.65 2.38
C PRO A 42 5.47 -8.14 2.08
N ARG A 43 6.48 -7.61 1.37
CA ARG A 43 6.52 -6.20 0.98
C ARG A 43 5.79 -5.90 -0.33
N THR A 44 5.55 -6.91 -1.18
CA THR A 44 5.08 -6.69 -2.56
C THR A 44 3.76 -7.41 -2.86
N HIS A 45 3.42 -8.43 -2.08
CA HIS A 45 2.26 -9.27 -2.29
C HIS A 45 1.47 -9.47 -0.99
N TRP A 46 0.24 -9.91 -1.15
CA TRP A 46 -0.68 -10.35 -0.11
C TRP A 46 -1.57 -11.47 -0.66
N VAL A 47 -2.32 -12.14 0.20
CA VAL A 47 -3.25 -13.19 -0.20
C VAL A 47 -4.67 -12.68 -0.01
N SER A 48 -5.48 -12.77 -1.06
CA SER A 48 -6.89 -12.38 -1.03
C SER A 48 -7.70 -13.32 -1.91
N GLY A 49 -8.83 -13.79 -1.37
CA GLY A 49 -9.65 -14.81 -2.04
C GLY A 49 -8.92 -16.12 -2.30
N GLY A 50 -7.94 -16.48 -1.45
CA GLY A 50 -7.13 -17.69 -1.62
C GLY A 50 -6.08 -17.61 -2.74
N ALA A 51 -5.84 -16.43 -3.31
CA ALA A 51 -4.85 -16.23 -4.36
C ALA A 51 -3.79 -15.21 -3.95
N LEU A 52 -2.56 -15.43 -4.38
CA LEU A 52 -1.48 -14.45 -4.26
C LEU A 52 -1.73 -13.26 -5.19
N GLN A 53 -1.75 -12.06 -4.62
CA GLN A 53 -2.01 -10.81 -5.35
C GLN A 53 -0.90 -9.79 -5.05
N ARG A 54 -0.62 -8.90 -6.01
CA ARG A 54 0.24 -7.74 -5.74
C ARG A 54 -0.47 -6.79 -4.79
N ARG A 55 0.30 -6.18 -3.88
CA ARG A 55 -0.21 -5.12 -3.03
C ARG A 55 -0.55 -3.90 -3.89
N PRO A 56 -1.75 -3.31 -3.75
CA PRO A 56 -2.14 -2.13 -4.52
C PRO A 56 -1.30 -0.91 -4.12
N SER A 57 -0.89 -0.09 -5.09
CA SER A 57 -0.26 1.21 -4.87
C SER A 57 -1.30 2.27 -4.48
N SER A 58 -0.90 3.31 -3.75
CA SER A 58 -1.77 4.43 -3.37
C SER A 58 -2.14 5.39 -4.51
N GLY A 59 -1.59 5.20 -5.72
CA GLY A 59 -1.87 6.06 -6.89
C GLY A 59 -1.11 7.40 -6.90
N LEU A 60 -0.33 7.67 -5.86
CA LEU A 60 0.52 8.85 -5.74
C LEU A 60 1.69 8.75 -6.74
N PRO A 61 1.95 9.78 -7.57
CA PRO A 61 3.13 9.81 -8.45
C PRO A 61 4.41 10.06 -7.65
N ASP A 62 5.58 9.74 -8.22
CA ASP A 62 6.88 10.02 -7.59
C ASP A 62 7.19 11.53 -7.55
N GLN A 63 6.65 12.29 -8.52
CA GLN A 63 6.81 13.73 -8.64
C GLN A 63 5.51 14.40 -9.10
N ALA A 64 5.25 15.59 -8.61
CA ALA A 64 4.15 16.45 -9.06
C ALA A 64 4.59 17.91 -9.15
N ARG A 65 3.94 18.67 -10.02
CA ARG A 65 4.06 20.12 -10.07
C ARG A 65 2.67 20.74 -9.90
N VAL A 66 2.54 21.67 -8.96
CA VAL A 66 1.27 22.26 -8.57
C VAL A 66 1.44 23.79 -8.57
N ALA A 67 0.41 24.52 -8.99
CA ALA A 67 0.41 25.98 -8.86
C ALA A 67 0.01 26.37 -7.43
N LEU A 68 0.61 27.44 -6.91
CA LEU A 68 0.31 27.98 -5.59
C LEU A 68 -1.20 28.25 -5.45
N GLY A 69 -1.80 27.80 -4.34
CA GLY A 69 -3.23 27.94 -4.10
C GLY A 69 -4.14 27.05 -4.96
N ALA A 70 -3.63 26.31 -5.94
CA ALA A 70 -4.41 25.33 -6.68
C ALA A 70 -4.73 24.11 -5.79
N VAL A 71 -5.87 23.50 -6.05
CA VAL A 71 -6.22 22.22 -5.44
C VAL A 71 -5.49 21.12 -6.22
N TRP A 72 -4.65 20.36 -5.53
CA TRP A 72 -4.07 19.14 -6.06
C TRP A 72 -4.87 17.93 -5.56
N SER A 73 -5.49 17.23 -6.50
CA SER A 73 -6.29 16.03 -6.22
C SER A 73 -5.49 14.77 -6.59
N VAL A 74 -5.37 13.84 -5.64
CA VAL A 74 -4.72 12.55 -5.84
C VAL A 74 -5.79 11.45 -5.72
N PRO A 75 -6.23 10.87 -6.85
CA PRO A 75 -7.22 9.80 -6.83
C PRO A 75 -6.60 8.48 -6.36
N GLY A 76 -7.44 7.57 -5.87
CA GLY A 76 -7.04 6.18 -5.59
C GLY A 76 -6.29 5.96 -4.28
N VAL A 77 -6.07 7.01 -3.48
CA VAL A 77 -5.59 6.85 -2.10
C VAL A 77 -6.69 6.20 -1.26
N PRO A 78 -6.43 5.08 -0.58
CA PRO A 78 -7.45 4.41 0.22
C PRO A 78 -7.86 5.26 1.42
N SER A 79 -9.13 5.14 1.80
CA SER A 79 -9.67 5.78 3.00
C SER A 79 -8.94 5.31 4.26
N GLY A 80 -8.73 6.23 5.21
CA GLY A 80 -7.98 5.99 6.44
C GLY A 80 -6.45 5.98 6.24
N ALA A 81 -5.94 6.32 5.06
CA ALA A 81 -4.51 6.53 4.88
C ALA A 81 -4.04 7.79 5.60
N LEU A 82 -2.94 7.71 6.33
CA LEU A 82 -2.31 8.86 6.96
C LEU A 82 -1.50 9.65 5.92
N VAL A 83 -1.69 10.96 5.88
CA VAL A 83 -0.97 11.89 5.02
C VAL A 83 0.07 12.64 5.84
N LEU A 84 1.30 12.68 5.35
CA LEU A 84 2.37 13.51 5.91
C LEU A 84 2.91 14.46 4.85
N VAL A 85 3.28 15.67 5.26
CA VAL A 85 3.96 16.67 4.44
C VAL A 85 5.23 17.07 5.16
N ASP A 86 6.38 16.84 4.54
CA ASP A 86 7.71 17.03 5.13
C ASP A 86 7.87 16.32 6.48
N GLY A 87 7.23 15.15 6.60
CA GLY A 87 7.22 14.33 7.81
C GLY A 87 6.25 14.79 8.91
N LEU A 88 5.50 15.88 8.70
CA LEU A 88 4.44 16.33 9.61
C LEU A 88 3.10 15.69 9.25
N GLU A 89 2.43 15.11 10.24
CA GLU A 89 1.11 14.49 10.05
C GLU A 89 0.03 15.55 9.80
N MET A 90 -0.64 15.44 8.66
CA MET A 90 -1.74 16.34 8.27
C MET A 90 -3.11 15.75 8.61
N GLY A 91 -3.19 14.43 8.80
CA GLY A 91 -4.42 13.71 9.14
C GLY A 91 -4.69 12.51 8.21
N GLU A 92 -5.87 11.94 8.35
CA GLU A 92 -6.31 10.77 7.57
C GLU A 92 -7.17 11.15 6.37
N VAL A 93 -7.07 10.37 5.30
CA VAL A 93 -7.88 10.54 4.10
C VAL A 93 -9.34 10.08 4.35
N PRO A 94 -10.33 10.97 4.22
CA PRO A 94 -11.72 10.64 4.57
C PRO A 94 -12.43 9.74 3.54
N GLY A 95 -11.91 9.62 2.31
CA GLY A 95 -12.54 8.89 1.21
C GLY A 95 -11.53 8.21 0.28
N ALA A 96 -11.98 7.86 -0.93
CA ALA A 96 -11.10 7.31 -1.96
C ALA A 96 -10.46 8.45 -2.76
N GLY A 97 -9.25 8.84 -2.35
CA GLY A 97 -8.53 10.01 -2.84
C GLY A 97 -8.49 11.14 -1.83
N PHE A 98 -7.53 12.04 -1.99
CA PHE A 98 -7.39 13.23 -1.15
C PHE A 98 -7.11 14.46 -1.99
N GLU A 99 -7.44 15.61 -1.42
CA GLU A 99 -7.17 16.92 -2.01
C GLU A 99 -6.34 17.74 -1.03
N MET A 100 -5.39 18.49 -1.55
CA MET A 100 -4.60 19.41 -0.75
C MET A 100 -4.31 20.70 -1.50
N ARG A 101 -3.98 21.74 -0.75
CA ARG A 101 -3.56 23.04 -1.26
C ARG A 101 -2.32 23.48 -0.51
N PHE A 102 -1.36 24.04 -1.24
CA PHE A 102 -0.16 24.64 -0.68
C PHE A 102 -0.35 26.16 -0.60
N GLU A 103 0.05 26.74 0.53
CA GLU A 103 -0.08 28.18 0.81
C GLU A 103 1.21 28.96 0.53
N GLU A 104 2.33 28.26 0.39
CA GLU A 104 3.64 28.83 0.06
C GLU A 104 4.26 28.09 -1.13
N PRO A 105 5.02 28.77 -2.00
CA PRO A 105 5.78 28.11 -3.06
C PRO A 105 7.00 27.40 -2.46
N GLY A 106 7.41 26.29 -3.07
CA GLY A 106 8.54 25.50 -2.57
C GLY A 106 8.49 24.04 -2.98
N GLU A 107 9.49 23.29 -2.54
CA GLU A 107 9.54 21.84 -2.69
C GLU A 107 9.04 21.18 -1.41
N TYR A 108 8.09 20.25 -1.56
CA TYR A 108 7.49 19.49 -0.46
C TYR A 108 7.64 17.99 -0.70
N LEU A 109 7.81 17.21 0.36
CA LEU A 109 7.72 15.76 0.31
C LEU A 109 6.39 15.29 0.91
N VAL A 110 5.51 14.79 0.06
CA VAL A 110 4.22 14.22 0.48
C VAL A 110 4.34 12.71 0.63
N GLU A 111 4.03 12.19 1.82
CA GLU A 111 4.01 10.77 2.12
C GLU A 111 2.57 10.30 2.38
N ILE A 112 2.22 9.15 1.80
CA ILE A 112 0.96 8.46 2.05
C ILE A 112 1.25 7.13 2.73
N ARG A 113 0.73 6.95 3.95
CA ARG A 113 0.85 5.73 4.75
C ARG A 113 -0.53 5.06 4.91
N PRO A 114 -0.94 4.21 3.95
CA PRO A 114 -2.20 3.51 4.04
C PRO A 114 -2.11 2.30 4.97
N SER A 115 -3.26 1.83 5.41
CA SER A 115 -3.36 0.53 6.06
C SER A 115 -3.07 -0.62 5.08
N PHE A 116 -2.74 -1.79 5.63
CA PHE A 116 -2.61 -3.01 4.83
C PHE A 116 -3.94 -3.30 4.11
N PRO A 117 -3.94 -3.71 2.83
CA PRO A 117 -2.83 -4.25 2.03
C PRO A 117 -2.07 -3.23 1.17
N PHE A 118 -2.44 -1.96 1.20
CA PHE A 118 -1.89 -0.96 0.28
C PHE A 118 -0.42 -0.64 0.56
N LEU A 119 0.31 -0.28 -0.49
CA LEU A 119 1.68 0.24 -0.38
C LEU A 119 1.64 1.73 -0.08
N GLY A 120 2.52 2.16 0.83
CA GLY A 120 2.82 3.58 0.99
C GLY A 120 3.56 4.14 -0.22
N ALA A 121 3.53 5.45 -0.36
CA ALA A 121 4.20 6.16 -1.45
C ALA A 121 4.71 7.51 -0.99
N LEU A 122 5.69 8.04 -1.74
CA LEU A 122 6.29 9.35 -1.58
C LEU A 122 6.16 10.12 -2.89
N CYS A 123 5.89 11.41 -2.80
CA CYS A 123 5.85 12.33 -3.94
C CYS A 123 6.65 13.58 -3.61
N ALA A 124 7.62 13.92 -4.44
CA ALA A 124 8.22 15.24 -4.43
C ALA A 124 7.32 16.22 -5.20
N VAL A 125 6.83 17.25 -4.51
CA VAL A 125 5.91 18.24 -5.06
C VAL A 125 6.62 19.58 -5.21
N ASP A 126 6.75 20.07 -6.44
CA ASP A 126 7.21 21.42 -6.74
C ASP A 126 5.99 22.36 -6.84
N VAL A 127 5.89 23.32 -5.92
CA VAL A 127 4.83 24.33 -5.87
C VAL A 127 5.34 25.61 -6.50
N ALA A 128 4.89 25.86 -7.73
CA ALA A 128 5.23 27.06 -8.47
C ALA A 128 4.33 28.23 -8.05
N PRO A 129 4.85 29.48 -8.04
CA PRO A 129 4.08 30.67 -7.71
C PRO A 129 2.91 30.95 -8.67
#